data_AF-A0A0G4LNJ8-F1
#
_entry.id   AF-A0A0G4LNJ8-F1
#
_cell.length_a   1.000
_cell.length_b   1.000
_cell.length_c   1.000
_cell.angle_alpha   90.00
_cell.angle_beta   90.00
_cell.angle_gamma   90.00
#
_symmetry.space_group_name_H-M   'P 1'
#
loop_
_entity.id
_entity.type
_entity.pdbx_description
1 polymer ?
#
loop_
_entity_poly.entity_id
_entity_poly.type
_entity_poly.pdbx_seq_one_letter_code
_entity_poly.pdbx_strand_id
1 'polypeptide(L)'
;MKKESKASHASGGSSTQPGRIDPAVNGNVRNAETKAKPIGDDVCGGHDEKSGKLAQFMKLRKASKRPLPKDHGDGSYAVVPARPGVVQNLKVLRKRDIQTLATMIKGKLKGEKIKDDRTMIMEYVIQMVAKLPHNSSLREKLTNTLIEELWDSLDHPPLLFVGDDWKYRRADGSHNNPLYPWLGAAGQTYARSVAPKKPTLAALPDPGLIFDSIFARNEYTKHPNNVSSILWNWATIIIHVQNLVLS
;
A
#
# COMPACT_ATOMS: atom_id res chain seq x y z
N MET A 1 59.21 -28.88 4.17
CA MET A 1 58.61 -29.52 5.36
C MET A 1 57.18 -29.01 5.49
N LYS A 2 56.16 -29.71 4.94
CA LYS A 2 55.35 -30.74 5.61
C LYS A 2 54.86 -30.31 7.00
N LYS A 3 53.59 -29.88 7.12
CA LYS A 3 52.46 -30.74 7.52
C LYS A 3 51.15 -29.95 7.58
N GLU A 4 50.15 -30.45 6.85
CA GLU A 4 48.73 -30.24 7.15
C GLU A 4 48.34 -31.00 8.43
N SER A 5 47.31 -30.52 9.13
CA SER A 5 46.48 -31.37 10.00
C SER A 5 45.03 -30.91 10.01
N LYS A 6 44.16 -31.71 9.37
CA LYS A 6 42.73 -31.78 9.67
C LYS A 6 42.55 -32.43 11.05
N ALA A 7 41.63 -31.90 11.85
CA ALA A 7 41.00 -32.66 12.92
C ALA A 7 39.55 -32.18 13.10
N SER A 8 38.63 -33.04 12.64
CA SER A 8 37.26 -33.16 13.09
C SER A 8 37.22 -33.53 14.58
N HIS A 9 36.31 -32.94 15.36
CA HIS A 9 35.71 -33.61 16.52
C HIS A 9 34.29 -33.10 16.77
N ALA A 10 33.34 -34.01 16.67
CA ALA A 10 32.02 -33.91 17.24
C ALA A 10 32.12 -34.15 18.75
N SER A 11 31.34 -33.41 19.55
CA SER A 11 30.94 -33.87 20.88
C SER A 11 29.52 -33.36 21.15
N GLY A 12 28.62 -34.31 21.42
CA GLY A 12 27.26 -34.07 21.88
C GLY A 12 27.24 -33.84 23.38
N GLY A 13 26.29 -33.03 23.83
CA GLY A 13 26.03 -32.74 25.23
C GLY A 13 24.66 -32.07 25.39
N SER A 14 23.68 -32.89 25.77
CA SER A 14 22.27 -32.57 26.01
C SER A 14 22.05 -31.60 27.17
N SER A 15 21.19 -30.57 27.00
CA SER A 15 20.27 -30.12 28.06
C SER A 15 19.06 -29.34 27.51
N THR A 16 17.90 -29.98 27.63
CA THR A 16 16.56 -29.45 27.95
C THR A 16 16.11 -28.10 27.40
N GLN A 17 15.31 -28.13 26.34
CA GLN A 17 14.44 -27.04 25.87
C GLN A 17 13.02 -27.23 26.46
N PRO A 18 12.40 -26.24 27.15
CA PRO A 18 10.98 -26.27 27.39
C PRO A 18 10.22 -25.47 26.31
N GLY A 19 9.16 -26.09 25.76
CA GLY A 19 8.04 -25.36 25.17
C GLY A 19 8.07 -25.18 23.65
N ARG A 20 7.85 -26.27 22.91
CA ARG A 20 7.40 -26.21 21.51
C ARG A 20 5.94 -25.76 21.48
N ILE A 21 5.67 -24.59 20.92
CA ILE A 21 4.33 -24.17 20.49
C ILE A 21 4.39 -24.01 18.96
N ASP A 22 3.88 -25.01 18.24
CA ASP A 22 3.44 -24.85 16.85
C ASP A 22 2.00 -25.38 16.77
N PRO A 23 1.09 -24.86 15.91
CA PRO A 23 1.29 -23.87 14.86
C PRO A 23 0.23 -22.75 14.86
N ALA A 24 0.66 -21.48 14.83
CA ALA A 24 -0.20 -20.40 14.35
C ALA A 24 -0.20 -20.44 12.81
N VAL A 25 -1.13 -21.18 12.22
CA VAL A 25 -1.51 -21.06 10.81
C VAL A 25 -2.02 -19.64 10.59
N ASN A 26 -1.12 -18.77 10.16
CA ASN A 26 -1.44 -17.39 9.81
C ASN A 26 -2.26 -17.39 8.52
N GLY A 27 -3.58 -17.22 8.69
CA GLY A 27 -4.44 -16.42 7.81
C GLY A 27 -4.24 -16.58 6.31
N ASN A 28 -4.26 -17.80 5.78
CA ASN A 28 -4.50 -18.00 4.36
C ASN A 28 -5.97 -17.68 4.11
N VAL A 29 -6.27 -16.42 3.79
CA VAL A 29 -7.57 -16.01 3.24
C VAL A 29 -7.66 -16.67 1.87
N ARG A 30 -8.03 -17.94 1.89
CA ARG A 30 -8.57 -18.62 0.74
C ARG A 30 -9.81 -17.79 0.41
N ASN A 31 -9.71 -17.01 -0.66
CA ASN A 31 -10.83 -16.71 -1.52
C ASN A 31 -11.39 -18.07 -1.97
N ALA A 32 -12.15 -18.70 -1.07
CA ALA A 32 -13.08 -19.72 -1.44
C ALA A 32 -14.05 -18.95 -2.31
N GLU A 33 -13.88 -19.09 -3.62
CA GLU A 33 -14.93 -18.92 -4.60
C GLU A 33 -16.10 -19.81 -4.15
N THR A 34 -16.84 -19.35 -3.15
CA THR A 34 -18.21 -19.77 -2.97
C THR A 34 -18.88 -19.18 -4.18
N LYS A 35 -18.99 -20.00 -5.23
CA LYS A 35 -20.05 -19.90 -6.23
C LYS A 35 -21.39 -20.04 -5.51
N ALA A 36 -21.71 -19.09 -4.63
CA ALA A 36 -23.07 -18.77 -4.29
C ALA A 36 -23.63 -18.16 -5.58
N LYS A 37 -24.26 -19.01 -6.39
CA LYS A 37 -25.15 -18.53 -7.45
C LYS A 37 -26.09 -17.52 -6.78
N PRO A 38 -26.18 -16.27 -7.28
CA PRO A 38 -27.15 -15.33 -6.77
C PRO A 38 -28.55 -15.96 -6.92
N ILE A 39 -29.36 -15.85 -5.86
CA ILE A 39 -30.78 -16.11 -5.97
C ILE A 39 -31.35 -14.91 -6.71
N GLY A 40 -31.53 -15.09 -8.01
CA GLY A 40 -32.01 -14.09 -8.95
C GLY A 40 -31.40 -14.36 -10.31
N ASP A 41 -32.24 -14.82 -11.24
CA ASP A 41 -31.98 -14.95 -12.67
C ASP A 41 -31.26 -16.23 -13.16
N ASP A 42 -31.68 -17.41 -12.69
CA ASP A 42 -31.64 -18.58 -13.58
C ASP A 42 -32.87 -18.48 -14.51
N VAL A 43 -32.75 -17.66 -15.55
CA VAL A 43 -33.64 -17.70 -16.73
C VAL A 43 -33.68 -19.15 -17.22
N CYS A 44 -34.88 -19.71 -17.30
CA CYS A 44 -35.17 -20.91 -18.04
C CYS A 44 -34.56 -20.80 -19.45
N GLY A 45 -33.60 -21.66 -19.77
CA GLY A 45 -32.94 -21.64 -21.07
C GLY A 45 -32.08 -22.88 -21.28
N GLY A 46 -32.75 -24.00 -21.57
CA GLY A 46 -32.13 -25.27 -21.92
C GLY A 46 -33.23 -26.31 -22.12
N HIS A 47 -33.69 -26.41 -23.37
CA HIS A 47 -34.67 -27.41 -23.81
C HIS A 47 -34.15 -28.82 -23.55
N ASP A 48 -34.69 -29.49 -22.54
CA ASP A 48 -34.83 -30.94 -22.54
C ASP A 48 -36.26 -31.26 -22.07
N GLU A 49 -37.08 -31.46 -23.07
CA GLU A 49 -38.48 -31.81 -23.01
C GLU A 49 -38.60 -33.18 -22.29
N LYS A 50 -39.24 -33.18 -21.10
CA LYS A 50 -39.53 -34.32 -20.18
C LYS A 50 -38.79 -34.35 -18.82
N SER A 51 -38.43 -33.22 -18.20
CA SER A 51 -38.11 -33.23 -16.76
C SER A 51 -39.40 -33.14 -15.90
N GLY A 52 -39.91 -34.31 -15.52
CA GLY A 52 -41.16 -34.46 -14.78
C GLY A 52 -41.17 -33.81 -13.39
N LYS A 53 -42.39 -33.62 -12.84
CA LYS A 53 -42.68 -33.07 -11.50
C LYS A 53 -41.80 -33.66 -10.37
N LEU A 54 -41.34 -34.89 -10.55
CA LEU A 54 -40.45 -35.60 -9.63
C LEU A 54 -39.04 -34.98 -9.54
N ALA A 55 -38.49 -34.47 -10.64
CA ALA A 55 -37.19 -33.77 -10.64
C ALA A 55 -37.27 -32.44 -9.87
N GLN A 56 -38.39 -31.71 -10.02
CA GLN A 56 -38.66 -30.50 -9.24
C GLN A 56 -38.84 -30.83 -7.75
N PHE A 57 -39.56 -31.90 -7.43
CA PHE A 57 -39.73 -32.36 -6.04
C PHE A 57 -38.40 -32.81 -5.41
N MET A 58 -37.56 -33.54 -6.14
CA MET A 58 -36.22 -33.92 -5.68
C MET A 58 -35.31 -32.70 -5.46
N LYS A 59 -35.38 -31.69 -6.34
CA LYS A 59 -34.66 -30.42 -6.16
C LYS A 59 -35.15 -29.68 -4.91
N LEU A 60 -36.46 -29.66 -4.65
CA LEU A 60 -37.06 -29.07 -3.45
C LEU A 60 -36.64 -29.80 -2.16
N ARG A 61 -36.67 -31.14 -2.18
CA ARG A 61 -36.24 -31.98 -1.06
C ARG A 61 -34.76 -31.81 -0.75
N LYS A 62 -33.92 -31.67 -1.78
CA LYS A 62 -32.49 -31.37 -1.62
C LYS A 62 -32.27 -29.95 -1.09
N ALA A 63 -33.05 -28.96 -1.57
CA ALA A 63 -32.99 -27.58 -1.10
C ALA A 63 -33.44 -27.44 0.37
N SER A 64 -34.39 -28.25 0.82
CA SER A 64 -34.85 -28.28 2.21
C SER A 64 -33.82 -28.90 3.17
N LYS A 65 -32.98 -29.84 2.71
CA LYS A 65 -31.95 -30.51 3.53
C LYS A 65 -30.61 -29.78 3.61
N ARG A 66 -30.47 -28.61 2.99
CA ARG A 66 -29.21 -27.86 3.07
C ARG A 66 -29.04 -27.26 4.48
N PRO A 67 -27.84 -27.30 5.07
CA PRO A 67 -27.61 -26.67 6.36
C PRO A 67 -27.85 -25.14 6.27
N LEU A 68 -28.35 -24.55 7.35
CA LEU A 68 -28.54 -23.11 7.43
C LEU A 68 -27.18 -22.39 7.41
N PRO A 69 -27.09 -21.21 6.77
CA PRO A 69 -25.92 -20.36 6.87
C PRO A 69 -25.62 -20.02 8.32
N LYS A 70 -24.34 -20.02 8.70
CA LYS A 70 -23.90 -19.68 10.06
C LYS A 70 -23.37 -18.25 10.18
N ASP A 71 -23.31 -17.52 9.06
CA ASP A 71 -22.57 -16.26 8.97
C ASP A 71 -23.24 -15.09 9.72
N HIS A 72 -24.57 -15.09 9.85
CA HIS A 72 -25.34 -14.01 10.49
C HIS A 72 -26.03 -14.42 11.80
N GLY A 73 -25.85 -15.66 12.27
CA GLY A 73 -26.40 -16.15 13.55
C GLY A 73 -27.93 -16.31 13.61
N ASP A 74 -28.66 -15.70 12.67
CA ASP A 74 -30.12 -15.73 12.51
C ASP A 74 -30.59 -16.76 11.46
N GLY A 75 -29.66 -17.45 10.81
CA GLY A 75 -29.95 -18.43 9.75
C GLY A 75 -30.38 -17.80 8.41
N SER A 76 -30.29 -16.48 8.27
CA SER A 76 -30.59 -15.78 7.02
C SER A 76 -29.47 -15.98 5.99
N TYR A 77 -29.84 -15.93 4.70
CA TYR A 77 -28.87 -15.96 3.61
C TYR A 77 -28.32 -14.56 3.37
N ALA A 78 -27.00 -14.44 3.23
CA ALA A 78 -26.38 -13.19 2.80
C ALA A 78 -26.98 -12.74 1.46
N VAL A 79 -27.56 -11.53 1.43
CA VAL A 79 -28.05 -10.91 0.20
C VAL A 79 -26.83 -10.47 -0.59
N VAL A 80 -26.43 -11.26 -1.60
CA VAL A 80 -25.36 -10.88 -2.52
C VAL A 80 -25.95 -9.85 -3.49
N PRO A 81 -25.49 -8.58 -3.49
CA PRO A 81 -25.99 -7.59 -4.44
C PRO A 81 -25.71 -8.04 -5.87
N ALA A 82 -26.73 -8.00 -6.73
CA ALA A 82 -26.61 -8.41 -8.13
C ALA A 82 -25.48 -7.64 -8.83
N ARG A 83 -24.58 -8.36 -9.51
CA ARG A 83 -23.43 -7.76 -10.17
C ARG A 83 -23.88 -7.00 -11.43
N PRO A 84 -23.40 -5.77 -11.65
CA PRO A 84 -23.75 -4.99 -12.83
C PRO A 84 -23.22 -5.66 -14.09
N GLY A 85 -24.07 -5.74 -15.11
CA GLY A 85 -23.71 -6.30 -16.42
C GLY A 85 -22.67 -5.45 -17.16
N VAL A 86 -22.07 -6.01 -18.21
CA VAL A 86 -21.04 -5.33 -19.03
C VAL A 86 -21.55 -4.00 -19.59
N VAL A 87 -22.81 -3.95 -20.02
CA VAL A 87 -23.45 -2.73 -20.56
C VAL A 87 -23.57 -1.64 -19.48
N GLN A 88 -23.92 -2.02 -18.26
CA GLN A 88 -24.03 -1.08 -17.14
C GLN A 88 -22.66 -0.52 -16.75
N ASN A 89 -21.61 -1.36 -16.79
CA ASN A 89 -20.24 -0.92 -16.57
C ASN A 89 -19.78 0.04 -17.69
N LEU A 90 -20.09 -0.26 -18.95
CA LEU A 90 -19.70 0.57 -20.09
C LEU A 90 -20.41 1.93 -20.09
N LYS A 91 -21.65 2.00 -19.60
CA LYS A 91 -22.42 3.25 -19.49
C LYS A 91 -21.79 4.26 -18.52
N VAL A 92 -21.06 3.78 -17.53
CA VAL A 92 -20.40 4.64 -16.52
C VAL A 92 -19.05 5.16 -17.03
N LEU A 93 -18.45 4.48 -18.02
CA LEU A 93 -17.15 4.83 -18.58
C LEU A 93 -17.26 5.94 -19.63
N ARG A 94 -16.32 6.89 -19.61
CA ARG A 94 -16.20 7.93 -20.64
C ARG A 94 -15.33 7.44 -21.80
N LYS A 95 -15.40 8.13 -22.94
CA LYS A 95 -14.56 7.86 -24.13
C LYS A 95 -13.07 7.77 -23.81
N ARG A 96 -12.58 8.61 -22.89
CA ARG A 96 -11.18 8.60 -22.42
C ARG A 96 -10.83 7.30 -21.69
N ASP A 97 -11.70 6.82 -20.81
CA ASP A 97 -11.47 5.60 -20.04
C ASP A 97 -11.40 4.37 -20.99
N ILE A 98 -12.19 4.37 -22.07
CA ILE A 98 -12.15 3.34 -23.13
C ILE A 98 -10.82 3.38 -23.90
N GLN A 99 -10.32 4.59 -24.18
CA GLN A 99 -9.00 4.75 -24.82
C GLN A 99 -7.88 4.25 -23.91
N THR A 100 -7.92 4.57 -22.60
CA THR A 100 -6.95 4.08 -21.61
C THR A 100 -7.00 2.56 -21.48
N LEU A 101 -8.20 1.96 -21.49
CA LEU A 101 -8.37 0.51 -21.48
C LEU A 101 -7.76 -0.11 -22.75
N ALA A 102 -7.98 0.50 -23.92
CA ALA A 102 -7.39 0.02 -25.17
C ALA A 102 -5.86 0.14 -25.19
N THR A 103 -5.29 1.22 -24.66
CA THR A 103 -3.83 1.36 -24.52
C THR A 103 -3.26 0.36 -23.53
N MET A 104 -3.96 0.08 -22.44
CA MET A 104 -3.56 -0.93 -21.45
C MET A 104 -3.58 -2.34 -22.05
N ILE A 105 -4.64 -2.71 -22.78
CA ILE A 105 -4.74 -4.01 -23.45
C ILE A 105 -3.64 -4.15 -24.51
N LYS A 106 -3.40 -3.10 -25.32
CA LYS A 106 -2.30 -3.08 -26.29
C LYS A 106 -0.93 -3.20 -25.63
N GLY A 107 -0.72 -2.50 -24.51
CA GLY A 107 0.52 -2.59 -23.72
C GLY A 107 0.75 -3.99 -23.16
N LYS A 108 -0.28 -4.58 -22.53
CA LYS A 108 -0.24 -5.98 -22.06
C LYS A 108 0.03 -6.98 -23.19
N LEU A 109 -0.60 -6.82 -24.35
CA LEU A 109 -0.37 -7.68 -25.52
C LEU A 109 1.07 -7.56 -26.06
N LYS A 110 1.64 -6.35 -26.02
CA LYS A 110 3.00 -6.09 -26.48
C LYS A 110 4.07 -6.49 -25.44
N GLY A 111 3.65 -6.91 -24.25
CA GLY A 111 4.57 -7.23 -23.15
C GLY A 111 5.33 -6.01 -22.61
N GLU A 112 4.91 -4.80 -22.99
CA GLU A 112 5.51 -3.58 -22.49
C GLU A 112 4.94 -3.29 -21.10
N LYS A 113 5.83 -3.29 -20.10
CA LYS A 113 5.47 -2.81 -18.76
C LYS A 113 5.08 -1.35 -18.88
N ILE A 114 3.88 -1.03 -18.44
CA ILE A 114 3.31 0.32 -18.48
C ILE A 114 3.99 1.12 -17.36
N LYS A 115 5.28 1.44 -17.54
CA LYS A 115 6.12 2.09 -16.53
C LYS A 115 6.51 3.52 -16.90
N ASP A 116 5.92 4.07 -17.96
CA ASP A 116 6.17 5.45 -18.35
C ASP A 116 5.16 6.40 -17.68
N ASP A 117 5.57 6.95 -16.53
CA ASP A 117 4.79 7.90 -15.73
C ASP A 117 4.42 9.18 -16.51
N ARG A 118 5.12 9.52 -17.60
CA ARG A 118 4.78 10.71 -18.42
C ARG A 118 3.42 10.60 -19.10
N THR A 119 2.97 9.38 -19.36
CA THR A 119 1.69 9.13 -20.03
C THR A 119 0.50 9.17 -19.06
N MET A 120 0.76 9.30 -17.75
CA MET A 120 -0.25 9.34 -16.68
C MET A 120 -1.25 8.16 -16.73
N ILE A 121 -0.85 7.02 -17.32
CA ILE A 121 -1.76 5.88 -17.52
C ILE A 121 -2.27 5.35 -16.17
N MET A 122 -1.42 5.33 -15.14
CA MET A 122 -1.80 4.88 -13.79
C MET A 122 -2.88 5.76 -13.17
N GLU A 123 -2.77 7.09 -13.31
CA GLU A 123 -3.79 8.02 -12.83
C GLU A 123 -5.13 7.76 -13.53
N TYR A 124 -5.10 7.58 -14.85
CA TYR A 124 -6.32 7.27 -15.61
C TYR A 124 -6.94 5.93 -15.21
N VAL A 125 -6.12 4.92 -14.88
CA VAL A 125 -6.62 3.64 -14.36
C VAL A 125 -7.27 3.82 -12.98
N ILE A 126 -6.68 4.60 -12.08
CA ILE A 126 -7.27 4.90 -10.76
C ILE A 126 -8.60 5.64 -10.92
N GLN A 127 -8.65 6.67 -11.76
CA GLN A 127 -9.89 7.40 -12.05
C GLN A 127 -10.96 6.49 -12.66
N MET A 128 -10.58 5.55 -13.53
CA MET A 128 -11.47 4.57 -14.13
C MET A 128 -12.03 3.59 -13.09
N VAL A 129 -11.17 3.05 -12.22
CA VAL A 129 -11.56 2.15 -11.12
C VAL A 129 -12.49 2.84 -10.14
N ALA A 130 -12.24 4.11 -9.80
CA ALA A 130 -13.06 4.89 -8.88
C ALA A 130 -14.49 5.15 -9.40
N LYS A 131 -14.67 5.28 -10.72
CA LYS A 131 -15.99 5.49 -11.34
C LYS A 131 -16.83 4.22 -11.38
N LEU A 132 -16.20 3.05 -11.46
CA LEU A 132 -16.92 1.78 -11.63
C LEU A 132 -17.67 1.38 -10.33
N PRO A 133 -18.87 0.77 -10.45
CA PRO A 133 -19.63 0.31 -9.29
C PRO A 133 -18.86 -0.74 -8.48
N HIS A 134 -19.04 -0.70 -7.15
CA HIS A 134 -18.24 -1.47 -6.17
C HIS A 134 -18.29 -2.99 -6.36
N ASN A 135 -19.36 -3.52 -6.95
CA ASN A 135 -19.58 -4.95 -7.19
C ASN A 135 -19.32 -5.38 -8.65
N SER A 136 -18.62 -4.56 -9.44
CA SER A 136 -18.27 -4.85 -10.83
C SER A 136 -17.04 -5.76 -10.95
N SER A 137 -17.14 -6.81 -11.77
CA SER A 137 -16.01 -7.70 -12.09
C SER A 137 -14.92 -7.00 -12.91
N LEU A 138 -15.26 -5.98 -13.70
CA LEU A 138 -14.27 -5.18 -14.44
C LEU A 138 -13.40 -4.37 -13.46
N ARG A 139 -14.04 -3.78 -12.45
CA ARG A 139 -13.36 -3.02 -11.40
C ARG A 139 -12.41 -3.91 -10.61
N GLU A 140 -12.86 -5.09 -10.23
CA GLU A 140 -12.04 -6.09 -9.52
C GLU A 140 -10.80 -6.47 -10.33
N LYS A 141 -10.97 -6.82 -11.61
CA LYS A 141 -9.84 -7.15 -12.50
C LYS A 141 -8.85 -6.01 -12.65
N LEU A 142 -9.34 -4.79 -12.91
CA LEU A 142 -8.47 -3.60 -13.05
C LEU A 142 -7.74 -3.28 -11.75
N THR A 143 -8.43 -3.42 -10.61
CA THR A 143 -7.84 -3.20 -9.28
C THR A 143 -6.76 -4.23 -8.99
N ASN A 144 -7.01 -5.51 -9.26
CA ASN A 144 -6.01 -6.56 -9.07
C ASN A 144 -4.78 -6.32 -9.95
N THR A 145 -4.98 -5.96 -11.22
CA THR A 145 -3.83 -5.64 -12.10
C THR A 145 -3.08 -4.38 -11.67
N LEU A 146 -3.78 -3.40 -11.08
CA LEU A 146 -3.14 -2.20 -10.54
C LEU A 146 -2.30 -2.56 -9.30
N ILE A 147 -2.85 -3.39 -8.41
CA ILE A 147 -2.15 -3.86 -7.21
C ILE A 147 -0.94 -4.71 -7.60
N GLU A 148 -1.06 -5.61 -8.58
CA GLU A 148 0.05 -6.41 -9.10
C GLU A 148 1.16 -5.54 -9.67
N GLU A 149 0.84 -4.52 -10.46
CA GLU A 149 1.85 -3.61 -11.01
C GLU A 149 2.53 -2.80 -9.90
N LEU A 150 1.77 -2.31 -8.92
CA LEU A 150 2.32 -1.57 -7.77
C LEU A 150 3.18 -2.48 -6.89
N TRP A 151 2.76 -3.73 -6.70
CA TRP A 151 3.51 -4.76 -6.02
C TRP A 151 4.83 -4.99 -6.75
N ASP A 152 4.81 -5.44 -8.00
CA ASP A 152 6.02 -5.74 -8.78
C ASP A 152 6.94 -4.52 -9.04
N SER A 153 6.44 -3.29 -8.83
CA SER A 153 7.24 -2.06 -8.94
C SER A 153 8.19 -1.84 -7.76
N LEU A 154 7.91 -2.45 -6.61
CA LEU A 154 8.71 -2.37 -5.41
C LEU A 154 9.63 -3.60 -5.31
N ASP A 155 10.81 -3.47 -4.72
CA ASP A 155 11.71 -4.60 -4.53
C ASP A 155 11.20 -5.52 -3.40
N HIS A 156 11.22 -6.83 -3.63
CA HIS A 156 10.91 -7.86 -2.62
C HIS A 156 11.89 -9.02 -2.78
N PRO A 157 12.45 -9.61 -1.71
CA PRO A 157 12.40 -9.21 -0.29
C PRO A 157 13.23 -7.93 -0.01
N PRO A 158 12.93 -7.19 1.08
CA PRO A 158 13.77 -6.07 1.47
C PRO A 158 15.18 -6.57 1.76
N LEU A 159 16.19 -5.73 1.47
CA LEU A 159 17.56 -6.00 1.90
C LEU A 159 17.57 -6.07 3.43
N LEU A 160 17.57 -7.29 3.99
CA LEU A 160 17.69 -7.54 5.41
C LEU A 160 19.14 -7.23 5.81
N PHE A 161 19.41 -5.98 6.16
CA PHE A 161 20.70 -5.59 6.73
C PHE A 161 20.73 -6.03 8.19
N VAL A 162 21.16 -7.28 8.43
CA VAL A 162 21.32 -7.84 9.77
C VAL A 162 22.76 -7.59 10.23
N GLY A 163 22.93 -6.67 11.17
CA GLY A 163 24.17 -6.47 11.90
C GLY A 163 23.89 -5.72 13.21
N ASP A 164 24.75 -5.92 14.22
CA ASP A 164 24.58 -5.32 15.55
C ASP A 164 24.48 -3.79 15.50
N ASP A 165 25.15 -3.17 14.51
CA ASP A 165 25.20 -1.72 14.32
C ASP A 165 23.85 -1.10 13.90
N TRP A 166 22.94 -1.90 13.32
CA TRP A 166 21.63 -1.47 12.80
C TRP A 166 20.46 -1.90 13.67
N LYS A 167 20.74 -2.54 14.81
CA LYS A 167 19.70 -3.08 15.70
C LYS A 167 18.91 -1.99 16.41
N TYR A 168 19.57 -0.88 16.76
CA TYR A 168 18.98 0.23 17.49
C TYR A 168 19.45 1.57 16.90
N ARG A 169 18.67 2.63 17.13
CA ARG A 169 19.11 3.98 16.79
C ARG A 169 20.28 4.37 17.67
N ARG A 170 21.38 4.76 17.06
CA ARG A 170 22.53 5.31 17.76
C ARG A 170 22.25 6.75 18.21
N ALA A 171 22.88 7.16 19.30
CA ALA A 171 22.70 8.49 19.89
C ALA A 171 23.18 9.63 18.97
N ASP A 172 24.16 9.35 18.12
CA ASP A 172 24.72 10.25 17.12
C ASP A 172 23.91 10.30 15.81
N GLY A 173 22.86 9.48 15.66
CA GLY A 173 22.08 9.36 14.44
C GLY A 173 22.78 8.65 13.28
N SER A 174 23.98 8.10 13.48
CA SER A 174 24.70 7.35 12.45
C SER A 174 24.12 5.95 12.25
N HIS A 175 24.48 5.32 11.13
CA HIS A 175 24.10 3.97 10.75
C HIS A 175 22.58 3.76 10.61
N ASN A 176 21.81 4.82 10.37
CA ASN A 176 20.38 4.69 10.02
C ASN A 176 20.19 4.24 8.56
N ASN A 177 21.08 4.68 7.66
CA ASN A 177 21.15 4.19 6.28
C ASN A 177 22.33 3.21 6.13
N PRO A 178 22.11 1.92 5.82
CA PRO A 178 23.18 0.94 5.64
C PRO A 178 24.14 1.24 4.50
N LEU A 179 23.66 1.89 3.43
CA LEU A 179 24.51 2.27 2.28
C LEU A 179 25.36 3.50 2.58
N TYR A 180 24.84 4.41 3.40
CA TYR A 180 25.49 5.66 3.76
C TYR A 180 25.41 5.91 5.27
N PRO A 181 26.30 5.27 6.07
CA PRO A 181 26.21 5.30 7.53
C PRO A 181 26.26 6.70 8.16
N TRP A 182 26.91 7.66 7.50
CA TRP A 182 27.05 9.03 8.00
C TRP A 182 25.86 9.94 7.67
N LEU A 183 24.90 9.48 6.86
CA LEU A 183 23.78 10.30 6.42
C LEU A 183 22.82 10.59 7.58
N GLY A 184 22.69 11.85 7.96
CA GLY A 184 21.85 12.30 9.07
C GLY A 184 22.49 12.13 10.45
N ALA A 185 23.78 11.79 10.51
CA ALA A 185 24.55 11.79 11.74
C ALA A 185 24.82 13.21 12.24
N ALA A 186 25.08 13.34 13.55
CA ALA A 186 25.49 14.57 14.19
C ALA A 186 26.82 15.11 13.63
N GLY A 187 26.99 16.43 13.64
CA GLY A 187 28.19 17.12 13.15
C GLY A 187 28.40 17.07 11.63
N GLN A 188 27.42 16.60 10.86
CA GLN A 188 27.48 16.58 9.40
C GLN A 188 27.00 17.90 8.80
N THR A 189 27.51 18.22 7.62
CA THR A 189 27.12 19.47 6.92
C THR A 189 25.66 19.45 6.49
N TYR A 190 25.00 20.61 6.61
CA TYR A 190 23.63 20.78 6.12
C TYR A 190 23.57 20.62 4.60
N ALA A 191 22.68 19.74 4.14
CA ALA A 191 22.36 19.61 2.73
C ALA A 191 21.74 20.92 2.21
N ARG A 192 22.18 21.37 1.03
CA ARG A 192 21.62 22.54 0.33
C ARG A 192 20.85 22.06 -0.90
N SER A 193 19.57 22.40 -1.01
CA SER A 193 18.76 22.05 -2.18
C SER A 193 19.13 22.83 -3.43
N VAL A 194 19.75 24.01 -3.27
CA VAL A 194 20.15 24.89 -4.37
C VAL A 194 21.65 25.18 -4.32
N ALA A 195 22.27 25.19 -5.50
CA ALA A 195 23.65 25.63 -5.63
C ALA A 195 23.77 27.13 -5.32
N PRO A 196 24.85 27.58 -4.66
CA PRO A 196 25.09 29.00 -4.42
C PRO A 196 25.32 29.73 -5.76
N LYS A 197 24.48 30.72 -6.08
CA LYS A 197 24.49 31.39 -7.40
C LYS A 197 25.22 32.73 -7.44
N LYS A 198 25.36 33.42 -6.30
CA LYS A 198 25.92 34.79 -6.25
C LYS A 198 26.95 34.91 -5.13
N PRO A 199 28.11 35.53 -5.38
CA PRO A 199 28.97 35.97 -4.28
C PRO A 199 28.19 37.00 -3.44
N THR A 200 28.37 36.98 -2.13
CA THR A 200 27.80 37.98 -1.23
C THR A 200 28.30 39.37 -1.64
N LEU A 201 27.39 40.32 -1.81
CA LEU A 201 27.75 41.71 -2.09
C LEU A 201 28.62 42.26 -0.93
N ALA A 202 29.55 43.16 -1.24
CA ALA A 202 30.46 43.70 -0.22
C ALA A 202 29.76 44.58 0.84
N ALA A 203 28.61 45.17 0.50
CA ALA A 203 27.79 45.96 1.41
C ALA A 203 26.34 45.48 1.34
N LEU A 204 25.94 44.62 2.28
CA LEU A 204 24.54 44.32 2.52
C LEU A 204 23.90 45.49 3.29
N PRO A 205 22.59 45.76 3.09
CA PRO A 205 21.87 46.65 3.99
C PRO A 205 21.96 46.13 5.43
N ASP A 206 21.92 47.06 6.38
CA ASP A 206 21.97 46.72 7.80
C ASP A 206 20.83 45.74 8.16
N PRO A 207 21.14 44.56 8.72
CA PRO A 207 20.10 43.60 9.08
C PRO A 207 19.13 44.12 10.14
N GLY A 208 19.57 45.04 11.01
CA GLY A 208 18.71 45.69 12.00
C GLY A 208 17.63 46.53 11.31
N LEU A 209 18.03 47.37 10.35
CA LEU A 209 17.09 48.15 9.54
C LEU A 209 16.09 47.27 8.77
N ILE A 210 16.50 46.12 8.24
CA ILE A 210 15.58 45.18 7.58
C ILE A 210 14.57 44.60 8.56
N PHE A 211 15.03 44.21 9.75
CA PHE A 211 14.15 43.71 10.80
C PHE A 211 13.14 44.77 11.22
N ASP A 212 13.58 46.00 11.51
CA ASP A 212 12.73 47.09 11.96
C ASP A 212 11.74 47.57 10.88
N SER A 213 12.15 47.53 9.61
CA SER A 213 11.29 47.97 8.50
C SER A 213 10.27 46.93 8.04
N ILE A 214 10.59 45.63 8.09
CA ILE A 214 9.75 44.57 7.51
C ILE A 214 9.17 43.61 8.57
N PHE A 215 9.96 43.26 9.59
CA PHE A 215 9.62 42.21 10.55
C PHE A 215 9.10 42.73 11.89
N ALA A 216 9.38 43.99 12.22
CA ALA A 216 8.86 44.60 13.45
C ALA A 216 7.33 44.65 13.42
N ARG A 217 6.74 44.06 14.46
CA ARG A 217 5.29 43.95 14.60
C ARG A 217 4.77 45.09 15.46
N ASN A 218 3.92 45.95 14.89
CA ASN A 218 3.25 47.04 15.63
C ASN A 218 1.99 46.55 16.37
N GLU A 219 1.21 45.66 15.75
CA GLU A 219 -0.06 45.17 16.30
C GLU A 219 -0.15 43.64 16.23
N TYR A 220 -0.85 43.04 17.19
CA TYR A 220 -1.07 41.60 17.20
C TYR A 220 -2.19 41.22 16.22
N THR A 221 -1.85 40.44 15.19
CA THR A 221 -2.82 39.85 14.26
C THR A 221 -3.04 38.38 14.57
N LYS A 222 -4.30 37.98 14.79
CA LYS A 222 -4.65 36.58 15.02
C LYS A 222 -4.58 35.80 13.71
N HIS A 223 -4.03 34.59 13.76
CA HIS A 223 -3.98 33.70 12.59
C HIS A 223 -5.41 33.37 12.10
N PRO A 224 -5.72 33.45 10.79
CA PRO A 224 -7.09 33.29 10.26
C PRO A 224 -7.70 31.93 10.60
N ASN A 225 -6.89 30.88 10.67
CA ASN A 225 -7.33 29.52 11.04
C ASN A 225 -7.46 29.29 12.55
N ASN A 226 -7.37 30.34 13.40
CA ASN A 226 -7.47 30.26 14.86
C ASN A 226 -6.56 29.20 15.50
N VAL A 227 -5.31 29.08 15.01
CA VAL A 227 -4.34 28.09 15.49
C VAL A 227 -3.90 28.43 16.91
N SER A 228 -3.88 27.42 17.79
CA SER A 228 -3.43 27.56 19.18
C SER A 228 -1.92 27.75 19.28
N SER A 229 -1.46 28.48 20.31
CA SER A 229 -0.03 28.72 20.59
C SER A 229 0.75 27.43 20.89
N ILE A 230 0.06 26.35 21.30
CA ILE A 230 0.67 25.04 21.52
C ILE A 230 1.34 24.48 20.26
N LEU A 231 0.77 24.74 19.07
CA LEU A 231 1.34 24.27 17.81
C LEU A 231 2.71 24.89 17.56
N TRP A 232 2.86 26.20 17.85
CA TRP A 232 4.12 26.91 17.66
C TRP A 232 5.17 26.48 18.68
N ASN A 233 4.77 26.28 19.94
CA ASN A 233 5.67 25.73 20.96
C ASN A 233 6.14 24.31 20.60
N TRP A 234 5.23 23.47 20.09
CA TRP A 234 5.58 22.13 19.64
C TRP A 234 6.51 22.15 18.42
N ALA A 235 6.26 23.05 17.45
CA ALA A 235 7.16 23.28 16.34
C ALA A 235 8.57 23.70 16.82
N THR A 236 8.67 24.57 17.81
CA THR A 236 9.96 24.95 18.41
C THR A 236 10.69 23.74 18.98
N ILE A 237 10.00 22.83 19.68
CA ILE A 237 10.60 21.60 20.20
C ILE A 237 11.14 20.73 19.06
N ILE A 238 10.35 20.50 18.00
CA ILE A 238 10.77 19.70 16.84
C ILE A 238 12.02 20.31 16.17
N ILE A 239 12.01 21.62 15.96
CA ILE A 239 13.13 22.34 15.32
C ILE A 239 14.41 22.20 16.15
N HIS A 240 14.32 22.28 17.48
CA HIS A 240 15.48 22.10 18.36
C HIS A 240 16.00 20.67 18.35
N VAL A 241 15.11 19.68 18.38
CA VAL A 241 15.50 18.27 18.29
C VAL A 241 16.24 17.97 16.97
N GLN A 242 15.85 18.61 15.87
CA GLN A 242 16.48 18.38 14.57
C GLN A 242 17.80 19.13 14.38
N ASN A 243 17.88 20.40 14.80
CA ASN A 243 19.02 21.27 14.45
C ASN A 243 20.15 21.23 15.48
N LEU A 244 19.85 21.01 16.76
CA LEU A 244 20.88 20.96 17.82
C LEU A 244 21.73 19.69 17.73
N VAL A 245 21.22 18.63 17.11
CA VAL A 245 21.96 17.39 16.89
C VAL A 245 23.01 17.54 15.78
N LEU A 246 22.95 18.59 14.95
CA LEU A 246 23.83 18.76 13.78
C LEU A 246 25.04 19.68 14.01
N SER A 247 25.17 20.32 15.18
CA SER A 247 26.34 21.13 15.58
C SER A 247 27.28 20.35 16.49
#